data_AF-A0ABD6A004-F1
#
_entry.id   AF-A0ABD6A004-F1
#
_cell.length_a   1.000
_cell.length_b   1.000
_cell.length_c   1.000
_cell.angle_alpha   90.00
_cell.angle_beta   90.00
_cell.angle_gamma   90.00
#
_symmetry.space_group_name_H-M   'P 1'
#
loop_
_entity.id
_entity.type
_entity.pdbx_description
1 polymer ?
#
loop_
_entity_poly.entity_id
_entity_poly.type
_entity_poly.pdbx_seq_one_letter_code
_entity_poly.pdbx_strand_id
1 'polypeptide(L)'
;MSATEEPDLSADERAALDLVLDTRGIHQSELWKDLDISSRKGSRIAESLVEAGLIQREETVYQGHNTYFLMPTAGDLDFSLLMAGDMLSPFIGEEEIDPRSDAFSQWLMNLAYEEY
;
A
#
# COMPACT_ATOMS: atom_id res chain seq x y z
N MET A 1 5.24 2.67 19.62
CA MET A 1 3.93 2.09 19.27
C MET A 1 2.97 3.25 19.06
N SER A 2 3.05 3.93 17.92
CA SER A 2 1.94 4.79 17.52
C SER A 2 0.96 3.83 16.85
N ALA A 3 -0.11 3.46 17.54
CA ALA A 3 -1.27 2.95 16.84
C ALA A 3 -1.68 4.11 15.92
N THR A 4 -1.38 3.99 14.63
CA THR A 4 -2.03 4.80 13.62
C THR A 4 -3.52 4.54 13.80
N GLU A 5 -4.24 5.53 14.31
CA GLU A 5 -5.70 5.48 14.34
C GLU A 5 -6.13 5.20 12.90
N GLU A 6 -6.67 4.01 12.64
CA GLU A 6 -7.22 3.72 11.32
C GLU A 6 -8.26 4.80 11.03
N PRO A 7 -8.12 5.57 9.94
CA PRO A 7 -9.08 6.62 9.64
C PRO A 7 -10.48 6.00 9.53
N ASP A 8 -11.48 6.70 10.08
CA ASP A 8 -12.88 6.30 10.00
C ASP A 8 -13.36 6.48 8.54
N LEU A 9 -13.10 5.48 7.72
CA LEU A 9 -13.44 5.46 6.30
C LEU A 9 -14.85 4.91 6.11
N SER A 10 -15.62 5.55 5.24
CA SER A 10 -16.85 4.96 4.72
C SER A 10 -16.54 3.68 3.93
N ALA A 11 -17.56 2.82 3.73
CA ALA A 11 -17.41 1.59 2.95
C ALA A 11 -16.88 1.84 1.53
N ASP A 12 -17.30 2.94 0.89
CA ASP A 12 -16.83 3.32 -0.44
C ASP A 12 -15.37 3.80 -0.44
N GLU A 13 -14.96 4.54 0.60
CA GLU A 13 -13.57 4.99 0.75
C GLU A 13 -12.64 3.81 1.03
N ARG A 14 -13.06 2.86 1.87
CA ARG A 14 -12.29 1.64 2.13
C ARG A 14 -12.13 0.81 0.86
N ALA A 15 -13.21 0.59 0.11
CA ALA A 15 -13.14 -0.13 -1.16
C ALA A 15 -12.24 0.56 -2.20
N ALA A 16 -12.24 1.89 -2.24
CA ALA A 16 -11.34 2.65 -3.10
C ALA A 16 -9.87 2.54 -2.67
N LEU A 17 -9.59 2.64 -1.36
CA LEU A 17 -8.25 2.47 -0.82
C LEU A 17 -7.71 1.07 -1.11
N ASP A 18 -8.49 0.03 -0.80
CA ASP A 18 -8.13 -1.36 -1.03
C ASP A 18 -7.78 -1.60 -2.51
N LEU A 19 -8.58 -1.06 -3.44
CA LEU A 19 -8.30 -1.16 -4.87
C LEU A 19 -6.98 -0.49 -5.27
N VAL A 20 -6.67 0.70 -4.72
CA VAL A 20 -5.39 1.38 -5.00
C VAL A 20 -4.20 0.59 -4.45
N LEU A 21 -4.35 -0.03 -3.27
CA LEU A 21 -3.32 -0.88 -2.64
C LEU A 21 -3.09 -2.16 -3.43
N ASP A 22 -4.16 -2.84 -3.83
CA ASP A 22 -4.10 -4.09 -4.59
C ASP A 22 -3.46 -3.90 -5.97
N THR A 23 -3.80 -2.82 -6.67
CA THR A 23 -3.22 -2.54 -8.00
C THR A 23 -1.85 -1.87 -7.92
N ARG A 24 -1.41 -1.44 -6.73
CA ARG A 24 -0.23 -0.57 -6.53
C ARG A 24 -0.29 0.71 -7.35
N GLY A 25 -1.50 1.17 -7.62
CA GLY A 25 -1.82 2.38 -8.35
C GLY A 25 -2.75 2.17 -9.53
N ILE A 26 -3.59 3.16 -9.81
CA ILE A 26 -4.68 3.07 -10.79
C ILE A 26 -5.02 4.45 -11.35
N HIS A 27 -5.38 4.52 -12.64
CA HIS A 27 -5.89 5.76 -13.21
C HIS A 27 -7.26 6.07 -12.60
N GLN A 28 -7.45 7.33 -12.21
CA GLN A 28 -8.66 7.80 -11.53
C GLN A 28 -9.94 7.41 -12.29
N SER A 29 -9.94 7.45 -13.62
CA SER A 29 -11.07 7.03 -14.44
C SER A 29 -11.40 5.54 -14.36
N GLU A 30 -10.39 4.68 -14.18
CA GLU A 30 -10.59 3.23 -14.05
C GLU A 30 -11.11 2.88 -12.66
N LEU A 31 -10.62 3.54 -11.60
CA LEU A 31 -11.13 3.33 -10.24
C LEU A 31 -12.64 3.57 -10.16
N TRP A 32 -13.17 4.57 -10.87
CA TRP A 32 -14.61 4.78 -10.93
C TRP A 32 -15.37 3.62 -11.57
N LYS A 33 -14.82 3.08 -12.66
CA LYS A 33 -15.43 2.00 -13.43
C LYS A 33 -15.43 0.71 -12.62
N ASP A 34 -14.30 0.41 -11.99
CA ASP A 34 -14.11 -0.82 -11.21
C ASP A 34 -14.98 -0.85 -9.96
N LEU A 35 -15.22 0.32 -9.34
CA LEU A 35 -16.14 0.46 -8.20
C LEU A 35 -17.60 0.69 -8.60
N ASP A 36 -17.92 0.78 -9.89
CA ASP A 36 -19.25 1.13 -10.42
C ASP A 36 -19.83 2.42 -9.79
N ILE A 37 -19.01 3.47 -9.70
CA ILE A 37 -19.40 4.77 -9.14
C ILE A 37 -19.29 5.91 -10.14
N SER A 38 -20.10 6.96 -9.94
CA SER A 38 -20.01 8.18 -10.74
C SER A 38 -18.68 8.91 -10.51
N SER A 39 -18.17 9.60 -11.54
CA SER A 39 -16.96 10.43 -11.44
C SER A 39 -17.05 11.50 -10.35
N ARG A 40 -18.25 12.04 -10.06
CA ARG A 40 -18.45 13.01 -8.98
C ARG A 40 -18.26 12.37 -7.61
N LYS A 41 -18.88 11.21 -7.36
CA LYS A 41 -18.74 10.48 -6.09
C LYS A 41 -17.29 10.05 -5.92
N GLY A 42 -16.75 9.45 -6.96
CA GLY A 42 -15.37 9.04 -7.03
C GLY A 42 -14.40 10.18 -6.69
N SER A 43 -14.51 11.32 -7.37
CA SER A 43 -13.56 12.42 -7.16
C SER A 43 -13.55 12.91 -5.71
N ARG A 44 -14.70 12.88 -5.02
CA ARG A 44 -14.77 13.21 -3.59
C ARG A 44 -14.06 12.17 -2.72
N ILE A 45 -14.21 10.89 -3.05
CA ILE A 45 -13.51 9.80 -2.35
C ILE A 45 -11.99 9.94 -2.53
N ALA A 46 -11.51 10.11 -3.77
CA ALA A 46 -10.07 10.27 -4.01
C ALA A 46 -9.50 11.53 -3.32
N GLU A 47 -10.25 12.63 -3.30
CA GLU A 47 -9.86 13.84 -2.55
C GLU A 47 -9.77 13.58 -1.04
N SER A 48 -10.78 12.93 -0.45
CA SER A 48 -10.80 12.53 0.97
C SER A 48 -9.60 11.64 1.33
N LEU A 49 -9.30 10.63 0.50
CA LEU A 49 -8.16 9.74 0.73
C LEU A 49 -6.80 10.45 0.59
N VAL A 50 -6.69 11.43 -0.30
CA VAL A 50 -5.49 12.29 -0.40
C VAL A 50 -5.36 13.19 0.82
N GLU A 51 -6.45 13.81 1.28
CA GLU A 51 -6.47 14.65 2.47
C GLU A 51 -6.12 13.86 3.74
N ALA A 52 -6.54 12.60 3.82
CA ALA A 52 -6.16 11.66 4.87
C ALA A 52 -4.72 11.15 4.76
N GLY A 53 -4.01 11.45 3.66
CA GLY A 53 -2.62 11.02 3.43
C GLY A 53 -2.46 9.54 3.07
N LEU A 54 -3.55 8.84 2.74
CA LEU A 54 -3.54 7.40 2.45
C LEU A 54 -3.10 7.11 1.01
N ILE A 55 -3.46 8.02 0.10
CA ILE A 55 -3.04 7.96 -1.30
C ILE A 55 -2.42 9.29 -1.73
N GLN A 56 -1.65 9.23 -2.80
CA GLN A 56 -1.17 10.40 -3.54
C GLN A 56 -1.68 10.36 -4.98
N ARG A 57 -1.73 11.52 -5.63
CA ARG A 57 -2.16 11.67 -7.02
C ARG A 57 -1.08 12.35 -7.86
N GLU A 58 -0.88 11.85 -9.07
CA GLU A 58 0.02 12.44 -10.07
C GLU A 58 -0.76 12.75 -11.34
N GLU A 59 -0.56 13.94 -11.93
CA GLU A 59 -1.18 14.29 -13.21
C GLU A 59 -0.63 13.39 -14.33
N THR A 60 -1.52 12.85 -15.17
CA THR A 60 -1.14 11.98 -16.28
C THR A 60 -2.14 12.10 -17.44
N VAL A 61 -1.78 11.51 -18.58
CA VAL A 61 -2.67 11.37 -19.73
C VAL A 61 -3.00 9.88 -19.90
N TYR A 62 -4.29 9.56 -19.83
CA TYR A 62 -4.79 8.20 -20.03
C TYR A 62 -5.88 8.20 -21.09
N GLN A 63 -5.73 7.33 -22.09
CA GLN A 63 -6.64 7.23 -23.24
C GLN A 63 -6.94 8.58 -23.91
N GLY A 64 -5.95 9.48 -23.97
CA GLY A 64 -6.08 10.80 -24.60
C GLY A 64 -6.75 11.88 -23.73
N HIS A 65 -7.03 11.59 -22.46
CA HIS A 65 -7.62 12.53 -21.52
C HIS A 65 -6.66 12.81 -20.35
N ASN A 66 -6.53 14.08 -19.97
CA ASN A 66 -5.85 14.45 -18.74
C ASN A 66 -6.63 13.89 -17.54
N THR A 67 -5.93 13.21 -16.65
CA THR A 67 -6.49 12.57 -15.46
C THR A 67 -5.42 12.50 -14.38
N TYR A 68 -5.67 11.75 -13.32
CA TYR A 68 -4.70 11.45 -12.28
C TYR A 68 -4.40 9.95 -12.21
N PHE A 69 -3.16 9.64 -11.89
CA PHE A 69 -2.74 8.33 -11.42
C PHE A 69 -2.73 8.35 -9.89
N LEU A 70 -3.52 7.49 -9.26
CA LEU A 70 -3.64 7.36 -7.81
C LEU A 70 -2.68 6.26 -7.36
N MET A 71 -1.93 6.49 -6.29
CA MET A 71 -0.95 5.54 -5.75
C MET A 71 -0.99 5.54 -4.21
N PRO A 72 -0.66 4.42 -3.54
CA PRO A 72 -0.51 4.40 -2.09
C PRO A 72 0.56 5.38 -1.61
N THR A 73 0.36 5.98 -0.45
CA THR A 73 1.44 6.70 0.25
C THR A 73 2.41 5.70 0.86
N ALA A 74 3.70 6.05 0.99
CA ALA A 74 4.72 5.18 1.58
C ALA A 74 4.41 4.72 3.02
N GLY A 75 3.51 5.42 3.73
CA GLY A 75 3.06 5.06 5.08
C GLY A 75 2.17 3.81 5.15
N ASP A 76 1.56 3.39 4.03
CA ASP A 76 0.71 2.18 3.97
C ASP A 76 1.48 0.91 3.63
N LEU A 77 2.80 1.00 3.41
CA LEU A 77 3.63 -0.18 3.22
C LEU A 77 3.91 -0.81 4.59
N ASP A 78 3.19 -1.88 4.90
CA ASP A 78 3.51 -2.72 6.05
C ASP A 78 4.76 -3.54 5.77
N PHE A 79 5.88 -3.08 6.30
CA PHE A 79 7.16 -3.80 6.23
C PHE A 79 7.32 -4.84 7.34
N SER A 80 6.35 -5.02 8.24
CA SER A 80 6.45 -5.99 9.33
C SER A 80 6.72 -7.40 8.82
N LEU A 81 6.10 -7.79 7.69
CA LEU A 81 6.34 -9.08 7.03
C LEU A 81 7.79 -9.27 6.52
N LEU A 82 8.54 -8.19 6.37
CA LEU A 82 9.94 -8.22 5.99
C LEU A 82 10.88 -8.17 7.20
N MET A 83 10.36 -7.95 8.41
CA MET A 83 11.16 -7.76 9.62
C MET A 83 11.06 -8.99 10.54
N ALA A 84 12.10 -9.22 11.33
CA ALA A 84 12.13 -10.11 12.48
C ALA A 84 12.87 -9.40 13.62
N GLY A 85 12.13 -8.80 14.55
CA GLY A 85 12.66 -7.80 15.47
C GLY A 85 13.16 -6.56 14.72
N ASP A 86 14.42 -6.22 14.95
CA ASP A 86 15.13 -5.13 14.28
C ASP A 86 15.86 -5.58 13.00
N MET A 87 15.73 -6.84 12.61
CA MET A 87 16.41 -7.41 11.43
C MET A 87 15.49 -7.46 10.22
N LEU A 88 15.90 -6.84 9.11
CA LEU A 88 15.26 -7.01 7.80
C LEU A 88 15.57 -8.39 7.22
N SER A 89 14.65 -8.95 6.44
CA SER A 89 14.82 -10.21 5.73
C SER A 89 16.10 -10.16 4.88
N PRO A 90 16.99 -11.16 5.02
CA PRO A 90 18.27 -11.17 4.31
C PRO A 90 18.11 -11.46 2.81
N PHE A 91 16.89 -11.64 2.32
CA PHE A 91 16.62 -11.89 0.89
C PHE A 91 16.15 -10.64 0.15
N ILE A 92 16.02 -9.50 0.83
CA ILE A 92 15.66 -8.24 0.17
C ILE A 92 16.85 -7.72 -0.64
N GLY A 93 16.68 -7.65 -1.96
CA GLY A 93 17.65 -7.06 -2.89
C GLY A 93 18.83 -7.98 -3.26
N GLU A 94 18.83 -9.23 -2.80
CA GLU A 94 19.89 -10.20 -3.10
C GLU A 94 19.61 -10.95 -4.42
N GLU A 95 20.59 -10.95 -5.32
CA GLU A 95 20.50 -11.70 -6.58
C GLU A 95 20.84 -13.19 -6.39
N GLU A 96 21.60 -13.54 -5.35
CA GLU A 96 21.97 -14.93 -5.02
C GLU A 96 21.57 -15.28 -3.59
N ILE A 97 20.53 -16.11 -3.47
CA ILE A 97 19.97 -16.53 -2.19
C ILE A 97 20.75 -17.72 -1.62
N ASP A 98 21.36 -17.57 -0.44
CA ASP A 98 21.88 -18.70 0.34
C ASP A 98 20.94 -19.05 1.52
N PRO A 99 20.15 -20.13 1.40
CA PRO A 99 19.24 -20.57 2.46
C PRO A 99 19.97 -21.17 3.68
N ARG A 100 21.31 -21.32 3.63
CA ARG A 100 22.13 -21.81 4.75
C ARG A 100 22.95 -20.69 5.39
N SER A 101 22.68 -19.44 5.04
CA SER A 101 23.39 -18.29 5.62
C SER A 101 23.08 -18.12 7.11
N ASP A 102 24.08 -17.61 7.83
CA ASP A 102 23.93 -17.27 9.25
C ASP A 102 22.88 -16.17 9.45
N ALA A 103 22.81 -15.19 8.54
CA ALA A 103 21.83 -14.11 8.57
C ALA A 103 20.39 -14.64 8.48
N PHE A 104 20.12 -15.60 7.58
CA PHE A 104 18.80 -16.24 7.50
C PHE A 104 18.45 -17.02 8.77
N SER A 105 19.42 -17.76 9.32
CA SER A 105 19.22 -18.48 10.57
C SER A 105 18.90 -17.54 11.74
N GLN A 106 19.57 -16.40 11.84
CA GLN A 106 19.32 -15.39 12.86
C GLN A 106 17.95 -14.72 12.70
N TRP A 107 17.59 -14.34 11.47
CA TRP A 107 16.29 -13.76 11.16
C TRP A 107 15.14 -14.71 11.54
N LEU A 108 15.26 -16.00 11.21
CA LEU A 108 14.25 -17.01 11.54
C LEU A 108 14.14 -17.25 13.05
N MET A 109 15.26 -17.22 13.77
CA MET A 109 15.24 -17.32 15.24
C MET A 109 14.52 -16.13 15.87
N ASN A 110 14.77 -14.90 15.38
CA ASN A 110 14.08 -13.71 15.88
C ASN A 110 12.55 -13.82 15.72
N LEU A 111 12.05 -14.28 14.56
CA LEU A 111 10.61 -14.52 14.37
C LEU A 111 10.04 -15.51 15.40
N ALA A 112 10.75 -16.61 15.63
CA ALA A 112 10.30 -17.64 16.56
C ALA A 112 10.25 -17.16 18.02
N TYR A 113 11.06 -16.18 18.40
CA TYR A 113 11.04 -15.58 19.73
C TYR A 113 10.00 -14.46 19.88
N GLU A 114 9.53 -13.84 18.78
CA GLU A 114 8.46 -12.82 18.81
C GLU A 114 7.06 -13.40 19.06
N GLU A 115 6.84 -14.70 18.80
CA GLU A 115 5.56 -15.37 19.05
C GLU A 115 5.30 -15.73 20.54
N TYR A 116 6.21 -15.39 21.46
CA TYR A 116 6.14 -15.72 22.90
C TYR A 116 6.02 -14.52 23.84
#